data_AF-A0A951KAC6-F1
#
_entry.id   AF-A0A951KAC6-F1
#
_cell.length_a   1.000
_cell.length_b   1.000
_cell.length_c   1.000
_cell.angle_alpha   90.00
_cell.angle_beta   90.00
_cell.angle_gamma   90.00
#
_symmetry.space_group_name_H-M   'P 1'
#
loop_
_entity.id
_entity.type
_entity.pdbx_description
1 polymer ?
#
loop_
_entity_poly.entity_id
_entity_poly.type
_entity_poly.pdbx_seq_one_letter_code
_entity_poly.pdbx_strand_id
1 'polypeptide(L)'
;MPELEIHHETEHAIDPKGQRVGITASVLAVALAIVSIASHRTHTEAIIHKSTANDKWSQYQAGRVKLHSVELGEALVGLIGAKGAGTDKLLGDYGRQKKKYENEGKDVMAEARHEDAEAEEAERRALRFDLGEGLLEIALVVTSLYFISHKDMFPVMGVTAGIAGVAIAITGVLV
;
A
#
# COMPACT_ATOMS: atom_id res chain seq x y z
N MET A 1 43.54 18.84 58.61
CA MET A 1 42.77 17.72 58.04
C MET A 1 42.13 18.30 56.80
N PRO A 2 42.43 17.80 55.59
CA PRO A 2 41.82 18.36 54.39
C PRO A 2 40.35 17.99 54.40
N GLU A 3 39.48 18.99 54.46
CA GLU A 3 38.06 18.81 54.23
C GLU A 3 37.86 18.27 52.79
N LEU A 4 37.29 17.07 52.69
CA LEU A 4 36.82 16.51 51.44
C LEU A 4 35.59 17.33 51.03
N GLU A 5 35.77 18.30 50.14
CA GLU A 5 34.67 18.92 49.40
C GLU A 5 34.04 17.83 48.52
N ILE A 6 33.02 17.17 49.05
CA ILE A 6 32.10 16.39 48.25
C ILE A 6 31.37 17.43 47.40
N HIS A 7 31.75 17.54 46.14
CA HIS A 7 30.89 18.14 45.12
C HIS A 7 29.58 17.35 45.17
N HIS A 8 28.61 17.84 45.93
CA HIS A 8 27.22 17.59 45.60
C HIS A 8 27.06 18.15 44.19
N GLU A 9 27.00 17.26 43.20
CA GLU A 9 26.28 17.50 41.95
C GLU A 9 24.87 17.91 42.35
N THR A 10 24.76 19.20 42.65
CA THR A 10 23.56 19.86 43.09
C THR A 10 22.78 20.10 41.82
N GLU A 11 21.58 19.54 41.84
CA GLU A 11 20.47 19.86 40.96
C GLU A 11 20.63 19.42 39.50
N HIS A 12 19.68 18.60 39.08
CA HIS A 12 19.08 18.72 37.76
C HIS A 12 18.74 20.18 37.49
N ALA A 13 19.72 20.98 37.03
CA ALA A 13 19.46 22.28 36.47
C ALA A 13 18.53 22.02 35.29
N ILE A 14 17.25 22.36 35.48
CA ILE A 14 16.21 22.16 34.49
C ILE A 14 16.67 22.89 33.24
N ASP A 15 17.13 22.16 32.21
CA ASP A 15 17.45 22.75 30.92
C ASP A 15 16.13 23.16 30.24
N PRO A 16 15.78 24.47 30.20
CA PRO A 16 14.51 24.90 29.64
C PRO A 16 14.45 24.62 28.13
N LYS A 17 15.61 24.50 27.47
CA LYS A 17 15.69 24.11 26.06
C LYS A 17 15.45 22.62 25.90
N GLY A 18 16.07 21.78 26.71
CA GLY A 18 15.83 20.33 26.74
C GLY A 18 14.36 19.98 26.94
N GLN A 19 13.64 20.73 27.79
CA GLN A 19 12.18 20.59 27.92
C GLN A 19 11.43 20.90 26.62
N ARG A 20 11.78 22.01 25.93
CA ARG A 20 11.16 22.37 24.64
C ARG A 20 11.47 21.35 23.55
N VAL A 21 12.68 20.82 23.52
CA VAL A 21 13.08 19.76 22.58
C VAL A 21 12.33 18.47 22.87
N GLY A 22 12.14 18.12 24.15
CA GLY A 22 11.31 16.98 24.55
C GLY A 22 9.86 17.10 24.07
N ILE A 23 9.23 18.27 24.28
CA ILE A 23 7.88 18.54 23.76
C ILE A 23 7.84 18.41 22.23
N THR A 24 8.83 18.97 21.53
CA THR A 24 8.93 18.89 20.07
C THR A 24 9.04 17.44 19.60
N ALA A 25 9.88 16.64 20.26
CA ALA A 25 10.02 15.22 19.97
C ALA A 25 8.70 14.46 20.20
N SER A 26 7.95 14.79 21.27
CA SER A 26 6.61 14.22 21.50
C SER A 26 5.62 14.58 20.39
N VAL A 27 5.62 15.82 19.90
CA VAL A 27 4.77 16.25 18.77
C VAL A 27 5.14 15.49 17.50
N LEU A 28 6.44 15.36 17.19
CA LEU A 28 6.93 14.56 16.06
C LEU A 28 6.53 13.09 16.19
N ALA A 29 6.59 12.51 17.39
CA ALA A 29 6.20 11.13 17.64
C ALA A 29 4.70 10.90 17.39
N VAL A 30 3.84 11.83 17.81
CA VAL A 30 2.40 11.76 17.53
C VAL A 30 2.13 11.88 16.03
N ALA A 31 2.81 12.80 15.34
CA ALA A 31 2.70 12.93 13.89
C ALA A 31 3.15 11.65 13.17
N LEU A 32 4.29 11.08 13.58
CA LEU A 32 4.82 9.81 13.07
C LEU A 32 3.79 8.69 13.23
N ALA A 33 3.21 8.55 14.43
CA ALA A 33 2.21 7.51 14.69
C ALA A 33 0.98 7.65 13.77
N ILE A 34 0.49 8.88 13.55
CA ILE A 34 -0.65 9.12 12.66
C ILE A 34 -0.31 8.74 11.21
N VAL A 35 0.86 9.17 10.72
CA VAL A 35 1.30 8.89 9.35
C VAL A 35 1.55 7.39 9.15
N SER A 36 2.16 6.71 10.13
CA SER A 36 2.39 5.26 10.10
C SER A 36 1.07 4.47 10.02
N ILE A 37 0.07 4.85 10.83
CA ILE A 37 -1.27 4.24 10.74
C ILE A 37 -1.89 4.47 9.36
N ALA A 38 -1.76 5.68 8.81
CA ALA A 38 -2.27 5.99 7.48
C ALA A 38 -1.56 5.15 6.40
N SER A 39 -0.22 5.04 6.47
CA SER A 39 0.57 4.25 5.52
C SER A 39 0.16 2.78 5.53
N HIS A 40 0.12 2.16 6.72
CA HIS A 40 -0.29 0.77 6.87
C HIS A 40 -1.70 0.50 6.35
N ARG A 41 -2.63 1.44 6.55
CA ARG A 41 -4.00 1.32 6.04
C ARG A 41 -4.03 1.36 4.52
N THR A 42 -3.30 2.28 3.88
CA THR A 42 -3.25 2.37 2.42
C THR A 42 -2.53 1.18 1.77
N HIS A 43 -1.49 0.65 2.41
CA HIS A 43 -0.86 -0.61 1.98
C HIS A 43 -1.83 -1.79 2.06
N THR A 44 -2.61 -1.86 3.15
CA THR A 44 -3.63 -2.91 3.30
C THR A 44 -4.70 -2.81 2.21
N GLU A 45 -5.14 -1.59 1.88
CA GLU A 45 -6.09 -1.34 0.79
C GLU A 45 -5.52 -1.80 -0.56
N ALA A 46 -4.28 -1.43 -0.89
CA ALA A 46 -3.60 -1.86 -2.10
C ALA A 46 -3.51 -3.40 -2.19
N ILE A 47 -3.18 -4.07 -1.09
CA ILE A 47 -3.12 -5.54 -1.03
C ILE A 47 -4.50 -6.17 -1.25
N ILE A 48 -5.57 -5.62 -0.67
CA ILE A 48 -6.93 -6.13 -0.85
C ILE A 48 -7.37 -6.01 -2.32
N HIS A 49 -7.15 -4.85 -2.95
CA HIS A 49 -7.46 -4.67 -4.37
C HIS A 49 -6.62 -5.59 -5.25
N LYS A 50 -5.32 -5.71 -4.98
CA LYS A 50 -4.44 -6.62 -5.72
C LYS A 50 -4.84 -8.08 -5.58
N SER A 51 -5.23 -8.51 -4.39
CA SER A 51 -5.76 -9.85 -4.14
C SER A 51 -7.06 -10.09 -4.91
N THR A 52 -7.98 -9.12 -4.86
CA THR A 52 -9.25 -9.19 -5.59
C THR A 52 -9.02 -9.26 -7.11
N ALA A 53 -8.11 -8.45 -7.64
CA ALA A 53 -7.70 -8.51 -9.05
C ALA A 53 -7.16 -9.89 -9.43
N ASN A 54 -6.31 -10.49 -8.58
CA ASN A 54 -5.77 -11.83 -8.82
C ASN A 54 -6.85 -12.92 -8.84
N ASP A 55 -7.84 -12.84 -7.95
CA ASP A 55 -8.99 -13.76 -7.96
C ASP A 55 -9.81 -13.62 -9.26
N LYS A 56 -10.03 -12.38 -9.72
CA LYS A 56 -10.74 -12.11 -10.99
C LYS A 56 -9.93 -12.59 -12.20
N TRP A 57 -8.62 -12.40 -12.21
CA TRP A 57 -7.75 -12.97 -13.24
C TRP A 57 -7.81 -14.49 -13.24
N SER A 58 -7.80 -15.13 -12.07
CA SER A 58 -7.95 -16.58 -11.94
C SER A 58 -9.31 -17.06 -12.48
N GLN A 59 -10.39 -16.33 -12.18
CA GLN A 59 -11.72 -16.60 -12.72
C GLN A 59 -11.75 -16.45 -14.25
N TYR A 60 -11.14 -15.40 -14.80
CA TYR A 60 -11.03 -15.18 -16.24
C TYR A 60 -10.27 -16.34 -16.91
N GLN A 61 -9.13 -16.76 -16.35
CA GLN A 61 -8.34 -17.87 -16.87
C GLN A 61 -9.15 -19.18 -16.86
N ALA A 62 -9.88 -19.47 -15.78
CA ALA A 62 -10.78 -20.63 -15.73
C ALA A 62 -11.89 -20.55 -16.80
N GLY A 63 -12.46 -19.36 -17.03
CA GLY A 63 -13.43 -19.12 -18.11
C GLY A 63 -12.83 -19.36 -19.50
N ARG A 64 -11.59 -18.92 -19.73
CA ARG A 64 -10.86 -19.15 -20.98
C ARG A 64 -10.58 -20.63 -21.24
N VAL A 65 -10.24 -21.40 -20.21
CA VAL A 65 -10.08 -22.86 -20.33
C VAL A 65 -11.41 -23.52 -20.72
N LYS A 66 -12.53 -23.14 -20.10
CA LYS A 66 -13.87 -23.66 -20.47
C LYS A 66 -14.25 -23.32 -21.91
N LEU A 67 -14.00 -22.08 -22.33
CA LEU A 67 -14.21 -21.64 -23.72
C LEU A 67 -13.37 -22.47 -24.68
N HIS A 68 -12.09 -22.68 -24.37
CA HIS A 68 -11.21 -23.50 -25.20
C HIS A 68 -11.69 -24.95 -25.30
N SER A 69 -12.19 -25.55 -24.20
CA SER A 69 -12.83 -26.87 -24.23
C SER A 69 -14.04 -26.93 -25.16
N VAL A 70 -14.88 -25.88 -25.19
CA VAL A 70 -16.02 -25.79 -26.11
C VAL A 70 -15.55 -25.70 -27.57
N GLU A 71 -14.54 -24.88 -27.86
CA GLU A 71 -13.97 -24.74 -29.20
C GLU A 71 -13.35 -26.05 -29.71
N LEU A 72 -12.66 -26.79 -28.84
CA LEU A 72 -12.14 -28.12 -29.17
C LEU A 72 -13.26 -29.12 -29.46
N GLY A 73 -14.34 -29.11 -28.67
CA GLY A 73 -15.51 -29.95 -28.88
C GLY A 73 -16.20 -29.66 -30.22
N GLU A 74 -16.40 -28.38 -30.54
CA GLU A 74 -16.96 -27.92 -31.81
C GLU A 74 -16.09 -28.36 -33.00
N ALA A 75 -14.76 -28.17 -32.91
CA ALA A 75 -13.81 -28.60 -33.93
C ALA A 75 -13.82 -30.12 -34.16
N LEU A 76 -13.90 -30.92 -33.09
CA LEU A 76 -13.98 -32.38 -33.18
C LEU A 76 -15.26 -32.84 -33.89
N VAL A 77 -16.41 -32.24 -33.61
CA VAL A 77 -17.66 -32.54 -34.31
C VAL A 77 -17.51 -32.28 -35.82
N GLY A 78 -16.88 -31.16 -36.18
CA GLY A 78 -16.58 -30.82 -37.57
C GLY A 78 -15.64 -31.83 -38.25
N LEU A 79 -14.61 -32.31 -37.54
CA LEU A 79 -13.64 -33.29 -38.05
C LEU A 79 -14.24 -34.69 -38.24
N ILE A 80 -15.12 -35.13 -37.33
CA ILE A 80 -15.75 -36.46 -37.38
C ILE A 80 -16.80 -36.54 -38.50
N GLY A 81 -17.30 -35.39 -38.98
CA GLY A 81 -18.23 -35.34 -40.12
C GLY A 81 -19.61 -35.94 -39.84
N ALA A 82 -20.00 -36.02 -38.56
CA ALA A 82 -21.32 -36.48 -38.15
C ALA A 82 -22.42 -35.55 -38.74
N LYS A 83 -23.55 -36.12 -39.18
CA LYS A 83 -24.66 -35.37 -39.78
C LYS A 83 -26.00 -35.78 -39.18
N GLY A 84 -26.94 -34.84 -39.14
CA GLY A 84 -28.32 -35.04 -38.70
C GLY A 84 -28.75 -34.01 -37.65
N ALA A 85 -30.05 -33.97 -37.35
CA ALA A 85 -30.65 -32.96 -36.46
C ALA A 85 -30.03 -32.92 -35.05
N GLY A 86 -29.52 -34.05 -34.55
CA GLY A 86 -28.78 -34.12 -33.29
C GLY A 86 -27.44 -33.36 -33.33
N THR A 87 -26.73 -33.44 -34.45
CA THR A 87 -25.47 -32.72 -34.66
C THR A 87 -25.71 -31.22 -34.80
N ASP A 88 -26.73 -30.82 -35.56
CA ASP A 88 -27.07 -29.40 -35.75
C ASP A 88 -27.45 -28.73 -34.42
N LYS A 89 -28.20 -29.45 -33.57
CA LYS A 89 -28.51 -28.98 -32.21
C LYS A 89 -27.25 -28.83 -31.35
N LEU A 90 -26.35 -29.82 -31.37
CA LEU A 90 -25.11 -29.79 -30.60
C LEU A 90 -24.21 -28.62 -31.01
N LEU A 91 -24.03 -28.38 -32.32
CA LEU A 91 -23.27 -27.24 -32.84
C LEU A 91 -23.92 -25.90 -32.43
N GLY A 92 -25.25 -25.82 -32.47
CA GLY A 92 -25.97 -24.65 -31.96
C GLY A 92 -25.76 -24.42 -30.46
N ASP A 93 -25.70 -25.47 -29.66
CA ASP A 93 -25.45 -25.40 -28.22
C ASP A 93 -24.00 -24.93 -27.93
N TYR A 94 -23.01 -25.43 -28.67
CA TYR A 94 -21.63 -24.93 -28.60
C TYR A 94 -21.50 -23.47 -29.00
N GLY A 95 -22.12 -23.04 -30.10
CA GLY A 95 -22.12 -21.64 -30.51
C GLY A 95 -22.73 -20.70 -29.46
N ARG A 96 -23.78 -21.14 -28.75
CA ARG A 96 -24.36 -20.37 -27.63
C ARG A 96 -23.43 -20.33 -26.42
N GLN A 97 -22.82 -21.45 -26.04
CA GLN A 97 -21.87 -21.51 -24.93
C GLN A 97 -20.62 -20.67 -25.20
N LYS A 98 -20.11 -20.69 -26.44
CA LYS A 98 -18.98 -19.88 -26.88
C LYS A 98 -19.26 -18.39 -26.65
N LYS A 99 -20.36 -17.87 -27.19
CA LYS A 99 -20.77 -16.47 -27.01
C LYS A 99 -20.96 -16.12 -25.53
N LYS A 100 -21.53 -17.03 -24.74
CA LYS A 100 -21.71 -16.84 -23.30
C LYS A 100 -20.36 -16.64 -22.60
N TYR A 101 -19.43 -17.57 -22.76
CA TYR A 101 -18.12 -17.50 -22.08
C TYR A 101 -17.24 -16.36 -22.62
N GLU A 102 -17.36 -16.00 -23.89
CA GLU A 102 -16.70 -14.81 -24.45
C GLU A 102 -17.19 -13.51 -23.80
N ASN A 103 -18.51 -13.38 -23.59
CA ASN A 103 -19.08 -12.20 -22.96
C ASN A 103 -18.75 -12.15 -21.47
N GLU A 104 -18.99 -13.24 -20.72
CA GLU A 104 -18.62 -13.34 -19.30
C GLU A 104 -17.12 -13.08 -19.09
N GLY A 105 -16.27 -13.57 -19.99
CA GLY A 105 -14.83 -13.33 -19.93
C GLY A 105 -14.43 -11.87 -20.13
N LYS A 106 -15.16 -11.09 -20.94
CA LYS A 106 -14.91 -9.65 -21.11
C LYS A 106 -15.27 -8.89 -19.84
N ASP A 107 -16.40 -9.22 -19.22
CA ASP A 107 -16.86 -8.55 -18.00
C ASP A 107 -15.89 -8.82 -16.84
N VAL A 108 -15.51 -10.08 -16.63
CA VAL A 108 -14.53 -10.46 -15.58
C VAL A 108 -13.16 -9.84 -15.84
N MET A 109 -12.71 -9.75 -17.09
CA MET A 109 -11.45 -9.07 -17.43
C MET A 109 -11.51 -7.58 -17.13
N ALA A 110 -12.66 -6.93 -17.41
CA ALA A 110 -12.83 -5.51 -17.10
C ALA A 110 -12.80 -5.27 -15.59
N GLU A 111 -13.46 -6.11 -14.80
CA GLU A 111 -13.39 -6.07 -13.34
C GLU A 111 -11.97 -6.30 -12.82
N ALA A 112 -11.24 -7.30 -13.35
CA ALA A 112 -9.86 -7.55 -12.94
C ALA A 112 -8.95 -6.35 -13.16
N ARG A 113 -9.08 -5.69 -14.31
CA ARG A 113 -8.32 -4.47 -14.65
C ARG A 113 -8.71 -3.27 -13.80
N HIS A 114 -9.98 -3.14 -13.44
CA HIS A 114 -10.45 -2.10 -12.55
C HIS A 114 -9.80 -2.25 -11.16
N GLU A 115 -9.84 -3.45 -10.58
CA GLU A 115 -9.21 -3.74 -9.29
C GLU A 115 -7.68 -3.57 -9.34
N ASP A 116 -7.01 -3.92 -10.44
CA ASP A 116 -5.58 -3.63 -10.62
C ASP A 116 -5.30 -2.12 -10.60
N ALA A 117 -6.16 -1.31 -11.24
CA ALA A 117 -6.01 0.14 -11.28
C ALA A 117 -6.22 0.79 -9.89
N GLU A 118 -7.23 0.32 -9.14
CA GLU A 118 -7.48 0.73 -7.75
C GLU A 118 -6.29 0.35 -6.84
N ALA A 119 -5.73 -0.85 -7.03
CA ALA A 119 -4.53 -1.28 -6.30
C ALA A 119 -3.33 -0.35 -6.56
N GLU A 120 -3.07 -0.01 -7.83
CA GLU A 120 -2.00 0.91 -8.20
C GLU A 120 -2.22 2.32 -7.65
N GLU A 121 -3.47 2.78 -7.56
CA GLU A 121 -3.81 4.07 -6.94
C GLU A 121 -3.53 4.07 -5.44
N ALA A 122 -3.99 3.04 -4.74
CA ALA A 122 -3.72 2.86 -3.32
C ALA A 122 -2.22 2.74 -3.03
N GLU A 123 -1.46 2.06 -3.90
CA GLU A 123 0.01 1.96 -3.80
C GLU A 123 0.69 3.33 -3.97
N ARG A 124 0.23 4.15 -4.92
CA ARG A 124 0.75 5.52 -5.09
C ARG A 124 0.48 6.39 -3.86
N ARG A 125 -0.68 6.23 -3.20
CA ARG A 125 -0.97 6.91 -1.93
C ARG A 125 -0.04 6.42 -0.83
N ALA A 126 0.10 5.10 -0.69
CA ALA A 126 0.93 4.46 0.33
C ALA A 126 2.39 4.92 0.25
N LEU A 127 2.96 5.00 -0.96
CA LEU A 127 4.34 5.45 -1.17
C LEU A 127 4.61 6.87 -0.62
N ARG A 128 3.61 7.76 -0.66
CA ARG A 128 3.74 9.10 -0.08
C ARG A 128 3.69 9.08 1.43
N PHE A 129 2.85 8.25 2.02
CA PHE A 129 2.81 8.07 3.47
C PHE A 129 4.11 7.43 3.98
N ASP A 130 4.66 6.42 3.31
CA ASP A 130 5.95 5.80 3.65
C ASP A 130 7.10 6.82 3.64
N LEU A 131 7.15 7.69 2.61
CA LEU A 131 8.17 8.73 2.55
C LEU A 131 8.01 9.74 3.68
N GLY A 132 6.76 10.10 4.02
CA GLY A 132 6.46 10.97 5.16
C GLY A 132 6.82 10.35 6.50
N GLU A 133 6.51 9.08 6.68
CA GLU A 133 6.84 8.26 7.86
C GLU A 133 8.35 8.21 8.06
N GLY A 134 9.12 7.82 7.04
CA GLY A 134 10.58 7.75 7.12
C GLY A 134 11.22 9.11 7.45
N LEU A 135 10.72 10.21 6.89
CA LEU A 135 11.20 11.55 7.24
C LEU A 135 10.87 11.94 8.69
N LEU A 136 9.72 11.53 9.22
CA LEU A 136 9.33 11.76 10.61
C LEU A 136 10.15 10.91 11.59
N GLU A 137 10.53 9.68 11.22
CA GLU A 137 11.47 8.87 12.00
C GLU A 137 12.84 9.53 12.07
N ILE A 138 13.37 9.97 10.92
CA ILE A 138 14.63 10.73 10.85
C ILE A 138 14.53 12.00 11.70
N ALA A 139 13.43 12.74 11.59
CA ALA A 139 13.19 13.94 12.38
C ALA A 139 13.28 13.66 13.88
N LEU A 140 12.66 12.58 14.35
CA LEU A 140 12.65 12.18 15.75
C LEU A 140 14.04 11.77 16.23
N VAL A 141 14.74 10.93 15.46
CA VAL A 141 16.12 10.51 15.76
C VAL A 141 17.06 11.71 15.82
N VAL A 142 17.05 12.58 14.80
CA VAL A 142 17.91 13.76 14.74
C VAL A 142 17.57 14.73 15.88
N THR A 143 16.30 14.96 16.20
CA THR A 143 15.88 15.81 17.33
C THR A 143 16.42 15.28 18.66
N SER A 144 16.40 13.96 18.87
CA SER A 144 16.89 13.31 20.09
C SER A 144 18.40 13.50 20.33
N LEU A 145 19.20 13.72 19.27
CA LEU A 145 20.65 13.95 19.38
C LEU A 145 20.99 15.23 20.17
N TYR A 146 20.03 16.13 20.37
CA TYR A 146 20.18 17.26 21.27
C TYR A 146 20.57 16.82 22.69
N PHE A 147 19.96 15.76 23.23
CA PHE A 147 20.20 15.34 24.61
C PHE A 147 21.61 14.81 24.87
N ILE A 148 22.33 14.42 23.80
CA ILE A 148 23.73 13.98 23.89
C ILE A 148 24.66 15.17 23.61
N SER A 149 24.39 15.91 22.55
CA SER A 149 25.32 16.92 22.02
C SER A 149 25.13 18.33 22.58
N HIS A 150 23.94 18.63 23.13
CA HIS A 150 23.50 19.96 23.54
C HIS A 150 23.64 21.03 22.44
N LYS A 151 23.56 20.64 21.15
CA LYS A 151 23.64 21.56 20.00
C LYS A 151 22.26 21.83 19.39
N ASP A 152 21.91 23.12 19.29
CA ASP A 152 20.63 23.60 18.72
C ASP A 152 20.43 23.25 17.23
N MET A 153 21.50 22.90 16.52
CA MET A 153 21.43 22.49 15.11
C MET A 153 20.60 21.21 14.91
N PHE A 154 20.66 20.26 15.85
CA PHE A 154 19.94 18.99 15.76
C PHE A 154 18.41 19.14 15.81
N PRO A 155 17.80 19.81 16.80
CA PRO A 155 16.36 20.00 16.81
C PRO A 155 15.88 20.86 15.63
N VAL A 156 16.69 21.81 15.14
CA VAL A 156 16.35 22.58 13.92
C VAL A 156 16.27 21.67 12.71
N MET A 157 17.30 20.84 12.46
CA MET A 157 17.28 19.87 11.35
C MET A 157 16.12 18.88 11.49
N GLY A 158 15.89 18.37 12.70
CA GLY A 158 14.79 17.46 12.99
C GLY A 158 13.43 18.08 12.67
N VAL A 159 13.15 19.29 13.14
CA VAL A 159 11.90 20.01 12.83
C VAL A 159 11.75 20.25 11.33
N THR A 160 12.81 20.65 10.63
CA THR A 160 12.74 20.85 9.16
C THR A 160 12.41 19.55 8.42
N ALA A 161 13.02 18.43 8.81
CA ALA A 161 12.70 17.12 8.26
C ALA A 161 11.27 16.71 8.60
N GLY A 162 10.81 16.97 9.83
CA GLY A 162 9.45 16.67 10.27
C GLY A 162 8.38 17.46 9.50
N ILE A 163 8.61 18.75 9.26
CA ILE A 163 7.72 19.58 8.42
C ILE A 163 7.67 19.03 6.99
N ALA A 164 8.81 18.67 6.42
CA ALA A 164 8.87 18.07 5.08
C ALA A 164 8.12 16.73 5.04
N GLY A 165 8.30 15.88 6.05
CA GLY A 165 7.60 14.60 6.18
C GLY A 165 6.08 14.76 6.27
N VAL A 166 5.60 15.68 7.11
CA VAL A 166 4.16 16.00 7.19
C VAL A 166 3.63 16.55 5.88
N ALA A 167 4.34 17.47 5.23
CA ALA A 167 3.92 18.03 3.95
C ALA A 167 3.78 16.94 2.88
N ILE A 168 4.74 16.02 2.79
CA ILE A 168 4.70 14.88 1.87
C ILE A 168 3.54 13.94 2.22
N ALA A 169 3.36 13.60 3.50
CA ALA A 169 2.25 12.75 3.94
C ALA A 169 0.88 13.35 3.57
N ILE A 170 0.70 14.67 3.72
CA ILE A 170 -0.53 15.36 3.31
C ILE A 170 -0.80 15.20 1.81
N THR A 171 0.23 15.19 0.96
CA THR A 171 0.03 14.94 -0.47
C THR A 171 -0.44 13.51 -0.77
N GLY A 172 -0.26 12.55 0.15
CA GLY A 172 -0.84 11.21 0.05
C GLY A 172 -2.36 11.17 0.23
N VAL A 173 -2.96 12.19 0.84
CA VAL A 173 -4.42 12.35 0.98
C VAL A 173 -5.06 12.97 -0.26
N LEU A 174 -4.29 13.74 -1.04
CA LEU A 174 -4.79 14.57 -2.14
C LEU A 174 -4.73 13.88 -3.51
N VAL A 175 -4.20 12.68 -3.58
CA VAL A 175 -3.99 11.89 -4.80
C VAL A 175 -4.63 10.54 -4.61
#